data_AF-A0A520PB84-F1
#
_entry.id   AF-A0A520PB84-F1
#
_cell.length_a   1.000
_cell.length_b   1.000
_cell.length_c   1.000
_cell.angle_alpha   90.00
_cell.angle_beta   90.00
_cell.angle_gamma   90.00
#
_symmetry.space_group_name_H-M   'P 1'
#
loop_
_entity.id
_entity.type
_entity.pdbx_description
1 polymer ?
#
loop_
_entity_poly.entity_id
_entity_poly.type
_entity_poly.pdbx_seq_one_letter_code
_entity_poly.pdbx_strand_id
1 'polypeptide(L)'
;MAALSEGDIVVLVSGSPRFVVESIQSTKVSCVWCNEGLIHRDTFDMSILRKWEASDTAPSRGGDRGGFKGGDRGGDRGGFKGSDRGPKRDFDKKDKPFFRKG
;
A
#
# COMPACT_ATOMS: atom_id res chain seq x y z
N MET A 1 1.42 5.98 25.04
CA MET A 1 1.19 6.95 23.95
C MET A 1 2.44 7.78 23.81
N ALA A 2 2.97 7.95 22.59
CA ALA A 2 4.06 8.90 22.36
C ALA A 2 3.55 10.31 22.72
N ALA A 3 4.38 11.11 23.39
CA ALA A 3 4.04 12.49 23.70
C ALA A 3 3.88 13.27 22.39
N LEU A 4 2.77 14.02 22.24
CA LEU A 4 2.61 14.96 21.14
C LEU A 4 3.52 16.16 21.36
N SER A 5 4.10 16.66 20.29
CA SER A 5 4.92 17.87 20.26
C SER A 5 4.47 18.80 19.14
N GLU A 6 4.83 20.07 19.24
CA GLU A 6 4.64 21.03 18.15
C GLU A 6 5.33 20.52 16.88
N GLY A 7 4.67 20.70 15.73
CA GLY A 7 5.12 20.16 14.44
C GLY A 7 4.72 18.72 14.16
N ASP A 8 4.23 17.96 15.16
CA ASP A 8 3.72 16.62 14.91
C ASP A 8 2.50 16.66 13.99
N ILE A 9 2.42 15.67 13.10
CA ILE A 9 1.20 15.42 12.33
C ILE A 9 0.29 14.54 13.17
N VAL A 10 -0.95 14.97 13.34
CA VAL A 10 -2.00 14.26 14.06
C VAL A 10 -3.22 14.04 13.18
N VAL A 11 -4.05 13.07 13.53
CA VAL A 11 -5.36 12.85 12.92
C VAL A 11 -6.38 12.65 14.02
N LEU A 12 -7.67 12.83 13.71
CA LEU A 12 -8.72 12.44 14.64
C LEU A 12 -8.72 10.92 14.81
N VAL A 13 -9.13 10.47 16.00
CA VAL A 13 -9.39 9.05 16.26
C VAL A 13 -10.42 8.47 15.28
N SER A 14 -11.38 9.28 14.82
CA SER A 14 -12.36 8.91 13.79
C SER A 14 -11.78 8.74 12.38
N GLY A 15 -10.59 9.30 12.08
CA GLY A 15 -10.01 9.30 10.73
C GLY A 15 -9.51 10.68 10.30
N SER A 16 -9.32 10.83 8.98
CA SER A 16 -8.98 12.10 8.31
C SER A 16 -9.82 13.29 8.83
N PRO A 17 -9.32 14.54 8.82
CA PRO A 17 -8.11 15.05 8.16
C PRO A 17 -6.79 14.86 8.94
N ARG A 18 -5.66 15.17 8.28
CA ARG A 18 -4.35 15.32 8.90
C ARG A 18 -4.17 16.78 9.31
N PHE A 19 -3.72 16.98 10.54
CA PHE A 19 -3.45 18.29 11.11
C PHE A 19 -2.00 18.38 11.56
N VAL A 20 -1.46 19.58 11.61
CA VAL A 20 -0.15 19.89 12.22
C VAL A 20 -0.39 20.53 13.56
N VAL A 21 0.27 20.05 14.61
CA VAL A 21 0.22 20.65 15.95
C VAL A 21 0.98 21.98 15.95
N GLU A 22 0.28 23.07 16.25
CA GLU A 22 0.85 24.43 16.35
C GLU A 22 1.24 24.77 17.80
N SER A 23 0.44 24.34 18.78
CA SER A 23 0.76 24.50 20.20
C SER A 23 -0.03 23.53 21.08
N ILE A 24 0.51 23.25 22.26
CA ILE A 24 -0.14 22.40 23.27
C ILE A 24 -0.28 23.18 24.58
N GLN A 25 -1.52 23.30 25.06
CA GLN A 25 -1.86 23.92 26.33
C GLN A 25 -2.63 22.92 27.20
N SER A 26 -1.93 22.27 28.12
CA SER A 26 -2.51 21.22 28.98
C SER A 26 -3.13 20.10 28.13
N THR A 27 -4.46 19.98 28.11
CA THR A 27 -5.19 18.98 27.30
C THR A 27 -5.68 19.51 25.96
N LYS A 28 -5.50 20.80 25.68
CA LYS A 28 -5.94 21.43 24.44
C LYS A 28 -4.77 21.54 23.46
N VAL A 29 -5.02 21.16 22.22
CA VAL A 29 -4.03 21.13 21.15
C VAL A 29 -4.55 22.00 20.01
N SER A 30 -3.85 23.09 19.72
CA SER A 30 -4.14 23.94 18.57
C SER A 30 -3.50 23.33 17.33
N CYS A 31 -4.30 23.17 16.28
CA CYS A 31 -3.90 22.47 15.08
C CYS A 31 -4.20 23.30 13.83
N VAL A 32 -3.31 23.22 12.85
CA VAL A 32 -3.50 23.79 11.51
C VAL A 32 -3.76 22.68 10.51
N TRP A 33 -4.69 22.88 9.60
CA TRP A 33 -4.99 21.93 8.53
C TRP A 33 -5.44 22.63 7.26
N CYS A 34 -5.36 21.93 6.14
CA CYS A 34 -5.79 22.43 4.83
C CYS A 34 -7.02 21.65 4.37
N ASN A 35 -8.04 22.37 3.93
CA ASN A 35 -9.22 21.80 3.30
C ASN A 35 -9.59 22.66 2.08
N GLU A 36 -9.71 22.02 0.90
CA GLU A 36 -10.10 22.71 -0.35
C GLU A 36 -9.25 23.95 -0.68
N GLY A 37 -7.96 23.95 -0.29
CA GLY A 37 -7.03 25.06 -0.49
C GLY A 37 -7.14 26.19 0.54
N LEU A 38 -8.03 26.07 1.52
CA LEU A 38 -8.13 26.97 2.66
C LEU A 38 -7.38 26.42 3.87
N ILE A 39 -6.71 27.32 4.59
CA ILE A 39 -6.03 26.99 5.84
C ILE A 39 -6.98 27.25 6.99
N HIS A 40 -7.20 26.21 7.79
CA HIS A 40 -8.03 26.24 8.98
C HIS A 40 -7.18 26.07 10.23
N ARG A 41 -7.61 26.71 11.33
CA ARG A 41 -7.03 26.58 12.66
C ARG A 41 -8.12 26.22 13.65
N ASP A 42 -7.94 25.12 14.36
CA ASP A 42 -8.90 24.62 15.34
C ASP A 42 -8.20 24.11 16.59
N THR A 43 -8.89 24.14 17.72
CA THR A 43 -8.39 23.59 18.99
C THR A 43 -9.18 22.34 19.36
N PHE A 44 -8.46 21.24 19.54
CA PHE A 44 -9.02 19.94 19.91
C PHE A 44 -8.56 19.50 21.29
N ASP A 45 -9.28 18.55 21.86
CA ASP A 45 -8.82 17.86 23.06
C ASP A 45 -7.82 16.76 22.69
N MET A 46 -6.77 16.57 23.49
CA MET A 46 -5.73 15.58 23.25
C MET A 46 -6.31 14.15 23.19
N SER A 47 -7.43 13.89 23.87
CA SER A 47 -8.11 12.58 23.89
C SER A 47 -8.66 12.13 22.54
N ILE A 48 -8.95 13.05 21.61
CA ILE A 48 -9.50 12.74 20.29
C ILE A 48 -8.45 12.76 19.18
N LEU A 49 -7.18 12.99 19.51
CA LEU A 49 -6.06 13.06 18.59
C LEU A 49 -5.18 11.81 18.71
N ARG A 50 -4.66 11.36 17.57
CA ARG A 50 -3.58 10.36 17.51
C ARG A 50 -2.45 10.88 16.64
N LYS A 51 -1.21 10.61 17.06
CA LYS A 51 -0.03 10.88 16.23
C LYS A 51 -0.13 10.07 14.95
N TRP A 52 -0.03 10.77 13.82
CA TRP A 52 -0.02 10.16 12.51
C TRP A 52 1.41 9.86 12.12
N GLU A 53 1.72 8.58 12.01
CA GLU A 53 2.98 8.11 11.45
C GLU A 53 2.72 7.74 9.99
N ALA A 54 3.58 8.19 9.08
CA ALA A 54 3.56 7.67 7.73
C ALA A 54 3.90 6.17 7.81
N SER A 55 2.91 5.30 7.65
CA SER A 55 3.25 3.93 7.29
C SER A 55 3.95 4.01 5.94
N ASP A 56 5.14 3.42 5.84
CA ASP A 56 5.87 3.16 4.58
C ASP A 56 5.04 2.37 3.54
N THR A 57 3.76 2.12 3.80
CA THR A 57 2.76 1.69 2.84
C THR A 57 2.29 2.84 1.94
N ALA A 58 3.21 3.55 1.31
CA ALA A 58 3.00 3.71 -0.13
C ALA A 58 2.85 2.28 -0.67
N PRO A 59 1.90 1.94 -1.55
CA PRO A 59 2.14 0.76 -2.37
C PRO A 59 3.47 1.06 -3.06
N SER A 60 4.54 0.38 -2.65
CA SER A 60 5.82 0.47 -3.34
C SER A 60 5.52 0.27 -4.81
N ARG A 61 5.54 1.35 -5.61
CA ARG A 61 5.61 1.27 -7.07
C ARG A 61 7.03 0.86 -7.45
N GLY A 62 7.47 -0.26 -6.90
CA GLY A 62 8.85 -0.74 -6.93
C GLY A 62 8.99 -1.93 -5.98
N GLY A 63 8.73 -3.13 -6.50
CA GLY A 63 8.80 -4.38 -5.74
C GLY A 63 8.40 -5.57 -6.60
N ASP A 64 9.30 -5.96 -7.51
CA ASP A 64 9.60 -7.37 -7.81
C ASP A 64 8.41 -8.32 -8.08
N ARG A 65 7.73 -8.15 -9.23
CA ARG A 65 6.94 -9.27 -9.77
C ARG A 65 7.88 -10.38 -10.26
N GLY A 66 8.07 -11.37 -9.37
CA GLY A 66 8.11 -12.77 -9.77
C GLY A 66 9.50 -13.34 -10.05
N GLY A 67 10.38 -13.31 -9.03
CA GLY A 67 11.51 -14.22 -8.98
C GLY A 67 11.03 -15.66 -8.75
N PHE A 68 11.27 -16.53 -9.73
CA PHE A 68 11.04 -17.96 -9.64
C PHE A 68 11.87 -18.60 -8.51
N LYS A 69 11.20 -19.22 -7.55
CA LYS A 69 11.69 -20.30 -6.67
C LYS A 69 10.46 -21.17 -6.37
N GLY A 70 10.27 -22.39 -6.86
CA GLY A 70 11.26 -23.45 -7.02
C GLY A 70 11.69 -23.95 -5.65
N GLY A 71 11.00 -24.96 -5.09
CA GLY A 71 11.43 -25.58 -3.82
C GLY A 71 10.37 -26.33 -3.00
N ASP A 72 9.95 -27.49 -3.49
CA ASP A 72 9.84 -28.78 -2.77
C ASP A 72 9.41 -28.82 -1.28
N ARG A 73 8.11 -29.14 -1.01
CA ARG A 73 7.54 -30.04 0.04
C ARG A 73 6.03 -30.19 -0.29
N GLY A 74 5.40 -31.31 -0.64
CA GLY A 74 5.42 -32.68 -0.12
C GLY A 74 3.98 -33.07 0.31
N GLY A 75 3.41 -34.16 -0.24
CA GLY A 75 2.09 -34.76 0.11
C GLY A 75 0.94 -34.32 -0.82
N ASP A 76 0.10 -35.14 -1.45
CA ASP A 76 -0.47 -36.43 -1.03
C ASP A 76 -0.80 -37.36 -2.23
N ARG A 77 -0.62 -38.67 -2.02
CA ARG A 77 -0.95 -39.75 -2.97
C ARG A 77 -2.45 -40.02 -3.02
N GLY A 78 -2.99 -40.15 -4.23
CA GLY A 78 -4.21 -40.90 -4.56
C GLY A 78 -5.13 -40.10 -5.49
N GLY A 79 -5.65 -40.58 -6.61
CA GLY A 79 -5.69 -41.89 -7.23
C GLY A 79 -6.29 -41.75 -8.65
N PHE A 80 -6.19 -42.82 -9.43
CA PHE A 80 -6.44 -42.93 -10.86
C PHE A 80 -7.88 -42.63 -11.34
N LYS A 81 -8.01 -42.09 -12.57
CA LYS A 81 -8.72 -42.66 -13.76
C LYS A 81 -9.54 -41.65 -14.59
N GLY A 82 -9.18 -41.52 -15.88
CA GLY A 82 -10.11 -41.25 -17.01
C GLY A 82 -10.42 -39.79 -17.36
N SER A 83 -9.90 -39.29 -18.49
CA SER A 83 -10.71 -38.94 -19.70
C SER A 83 -10.93 -37.40 -19.72
N ASP A 84 -10.74 -36.59 -20.76
CA ASP A 84 -10.71 -36.73 -22.21
C ASP A 84 -9.84 -35.63 -22.83
N ARG A 85 -9.37 -35.91 -24.05
CA ARG A 85 -8.43 -35.13 -24.86
C ARG A 85 -8.97 -33.73 -25.22
N GLY A 86 -8.28 -32.68 -24.79
CA GLY A 86 -8.35 -31.34 -25.37
C GLY A 86 -6.97 -30.92 -25.88
N PRO A 87 -6.75 -30.66 -27.18
CA PRO A 87 -5.42 -30.42 -27.71
C PRO A 87 -4.86 -29.05 -27.27
N LYS A 88 -3.68 -29.11 -26.62
CA LYS A 88 -2.77 -27.98 -26.36
C LYS A 88 -2.47 -27.28 -27.70
N ARG A 89 -2.83 -26.01 -27.82
CA ARG A 89 -2.39 -25.15 -28.93
C ARG A 89 -0.97 -24.68 -28.64
N ASP A 90 0.00 -25.48 -29.07
CA ASP A 90 1.39 -25.06 -29.19
C ASP A 90 1.52 -24.15 -30.42
N PHE A 91 1.37 -22.83 -30.20
CA PHE A 91 1.73 -21.82 -31.19
C PHE A 91 3.16 -21.36 -30.93
N ASP A 92 4.11 -22.29 -31.08
CA ASP A 92 5.52 -22.00 -31.27
C ASP A 92 5.68 -21.37 -32.66
N LYS A 93 5.28 -20.10 -32.81
CA LYS A 93 5.48 -19.34 -34.04
C LYS A 93 6.89 -18.76 -34.05
N LYS A 94 7.87 -19.64 -34.23
CA LYS A 94 9.26 -19.26 -34.52
C LYS A 94 9.60 -19.53 -35.99
N ASP A 95 8.68 -19.19 -36.89
CA ASP A 95 8.99 -19.05 -38.31
C ASP A 95 9.10 -17.57 -38.66
N LYS A 96 10.35 -17.12 -38.82
CA LYS A 96 10.70 -15.89 -39.53
C LYS A 96 10.97 -16.26 -41.00
N PRO A 97 10.13 -15.84 -41.95
CA PRO A 97 10.50 -15.81 -43.34
C PRO A 97 10.85 -14.37 -43.76
N PHE A 98 12.11 -14.20 -44.15
CA PHE A 98 12.55 -13.35 -45.28
C PHE A 98 11.98 -11.93 -45.40
N PHE A 99 12.74 -10.93 -44.92
CA PHE A 99 13.07 -9.77 -45.77
C PHE A 99 14.51 -9.35 -45.49
N ARG A 100 15.35 -9.63 -46.48
CA ARG A 100 16.78 -9.34 -46.54
C ARG A 100 16.92 -8.13 -47.48
N LYS A 101 17.54 -7.06 -46.96
CA LYS A 101 18.30 -6.01 -47.67
C LYS A 101 17.66 -5.34 -48.91
N GLY A 102 17.39 -4.04 -48.76
CA GLY A 102 17.29 -3.04 -49.81
C GLY A 102 17.66 -1.71 -49.21
#